data_AF-A0A7W3WIL7-F1
#
_entry.id   AF-A0A7W3WIL7-F1
#
_cell.length_a   1.000
_cell.length_b   1.000
_cell.length_c   1.000
_cell.angle_alpha   90.00
_cell.angle_beta   90.00
_cell.angle_gamma   90.00
#
_symmetry.space_group_name_H-M   'P 1'
#
loop_
_entity.id
_entity.type
_entity.pdbx_description
1 polymer ?
#
loop_
_entity_poly.entity_id
_entity_poly.type
_entity_poly.pdbx_seq_one_letter_code
_entity_poly.pdbx_strand_id
1 'polypeptide(L)'
;MTTTAHTRTRTARAAAIIRAIGQRRHRHSASPAQFVCGRCHVAWTGAEADCWSCGQPATSEHNHRGAALLRLLHPVQPTPAKAATQ
;
A
#
# COMPACT_ATOMS: atom_id res chain seq x y z
N MET A 1 10.38 51.01 -0.73
CA MET A 1 9.58 49.95 -0.08
C MET A 1 9.10 48.97 -1.15
N THR A 2 9.87 47.93 -1.49
CA THR A 2 9.54 46.98 -2.60
C THR A 2 9.82 45.51 -2.25
N THR A 3 10.25 45.23 -1.02
CA THR A 3 10.80 43.93 -0.61
C THR A 3 9.72 42.87 -0.33
N THR A 4 8.50 43.27 0.04
CA THR A 4 7.43 42.34 0.46
C THR A 4 6.77 41.59 -0.71
N ALA A 5 6.65 42.25 -1.87
CA ALA A 5 6.01 41.66 -3.06
C ALA A 5 6.86 40.52 -3.66
N HIS A 6 8.19 40.66 -3.64
CA HIS A 6 9.10 39.66 -4.20
C HIS A 6 9.12 38.38 -3.34
N THR A 7 9.11 38.54 -2.02
CA THR A 7 9.06 37.41 -1.06
C THR A 7 7.77 36.62 -1.19
N ARG A 8 6.62 37.30 -1.31
CA ARG A 8 5.30 36.65 -1.46
C ARG A 8 5.21 35.81 -2.74
N THR A 9 5.76 36.32 -3.84
CA THR A 9 5.84 35.61 -5.13
C THR A 9 6.76 34.39 -5.04
N ARG A 10 7.86 34.49 -4.30
CA ARG A 10 8.82 33.39 -4.09
C ARG A 10 8.24 32.28 -3.21
N THR A 11 7.52 32.61 -2.13
CA THR A 11 6.81 31.62 -1.30
C THR A 11 5.68 30.91 -2.05
N ALA A 12 4.93 31.65 -2.89
CA ALA A 12 3.87 31.05 -3.69
C ALA A 12 4.41 30.04 -4.72
N ARG A 13 5.55 30.36 -5.36
CA ARG A 13 6.26 29.45 -6.28
C ARG A 13 6.79 28.21 -5.55
N ALA A 14 7.41 28.38 -4.38
CA ALA A 14 7.90 27.26 -3.58
C ALA A 14 6.75 26.32 -3.17
N ALA A 15 5.62 26.87 -2.70
CA ALA A 15 4.45 26.09 -2.35
C ALA A 15 3.85 25.34 -3.56
N ALA A 16 3.86 25.95 -4.75
CA ALA A 16 3.43 25.28 -5.99
C ALA A 16 4.35 24.10 -6.36
N ILE A 17 5.67 24.26 -6.21
CA ILE A 17 6.64 23.18 -6.46
C ILE A 17 6.43 22.02 -5.46
N ILE A 18 6.29 22.32 -4.16
CA ILE A 18 6.04 21.31 -3.13
C ILE A 18 4.77 20.52 -3.44
N ARG A 19 3.67 21.21 -3.80
CA ARG A 19 2.42 20.56 -4.22
C ARG A 19 2.59 19.70 -5.46
N ALA A 20 3.33 20.17 -6.46
CA ALA A 20 3.59 19.41 -7.68
C ALA A 20 4.47 18.16 -7.44
N ILE A 21 5.38 18.20 -6.47
CA ILE A 21 6.17 17.02 -6.05
C ILE A 21 5.26 16.01 -5.33
N GLY A 22 4.41 16.48 -4.40
CA GLY A 22 3.44 15.63 -3.71
C GLY A 22 2.46 14.96 -4.67
N GLN A 23 1.90 15.72 -5.61
CA GLN A 23 0.96 15.20 -6.61
C GLN A 23 1.61 14.19 -7.58
N ARG A 24 2.89 14.37 -7.95
CA ARG A 24 3.61 13.38 -8.77
C ARG A 24 3.70 12.00 -8.10
N ARG A 25 3.86 11.94 -6.78
CA ARG A 25 3.87 10.67 -6.03
C ARG A 25 2.51 9.98 -6.01
N HIS A 26 1.42 10.73 -6.10
CA HIS A 26 0.05 10.18 -6.13
C HIS A 26 -0.42 9.83 -7.55
N ARG A 27 -0.01 10.57 -8.58
CA ARG A 27 -0.48 10.37 -9.97
C ARG A 27 -0.02 9.07 -10.62
N HIS A 28 1.08 8.48 -10.16
CA HIS A 28 1.57 7.18 -10.62
C HIS A 28 0.99 5.98 -9.86
N SER A 29 0.01 6.19 -8.98
CA SER A 29 -0.50 5.17 -8.06
C SER A 29 -1.82 4.55 -8.51
N ALA A 30 -1.95 4.18 -9.78
CA ALA A 30 -2.81 3.03 -10.10
C ALA A 30 -2.11 1.81 -9.48
N SER A 31 -2.46 1.54 -8.22
CA SER A 31 -1.79 0.48 -7.46
C SER A 31 -2.08 -0.84 -8.18
N PRO A 32 -1.07 -1.63 -8.54
CA PRO A 32 -1.32 -2.91 -9.21
C PRO A 32 -2.19 -3.77 -8.30
N ALA A 33 -3.10 -4.54 -8.91
CA ALA A 33 -3.92 -5.51 -8.20
C ALA A 33 -3.00 -6.43 -7.38
N GLN A 34 -3.41 -6.66 -6.13
CA GLN A 34 -2.72 -7.54 -5.22
C GLN A 34 -3.60 -8.76 -4.98
N PHE A 35 -3.02 -9.95 -5.05
CA PHE A 35 -3.75 -11.20 -4.92
C PHE A 35 -3.26 -11.98 -3.71
N VAL A 36 -4.15 -12.79 -3.14
CA VAL A 36 -3.84 -13.73 -2.05
C VAL A 36 -4.35 -15.10 -2.43
N CYS A 37 -3.51 -16.12 -2.26
CA CYS A 37 -3.94 -17.52 -2.26
C CYS A 37 -4.05 -17.99 -0.81
N GLY A 38 -5.27 -18.24 -0.34
CA GLY A 38 -5.51 -18.75 1.01
C GLY A 38 -5.01 -20.17 1.23
N ARG A 39 -4.89 -20.98 0.15
CA ARG A 39 -4.41 -22.36 0.23
C ARG A 39 -2.90 -22.44 0.39
N CYS A 40 -2.16 -21.63 -0.38
CA CYS A 40 -0.70 -21.61 -0.35
C CYS A 40 -0.14 -20.57 0.64
N HIS A 41 -0.98 -19.72 1.22
CA HIS A 41 -0.58 -18.60 2.08
C HIS A 41 0.46 -17.66 1.43
N VAL A 42 0.31 -17.41 0.12
CA VAL A 42 1.17 -16.50 -0.65
C VAL A 42 0.38 -15.29 -1.12
N ALA A 43 1.06 -14.15 -1.20
CA ALA A 43 0.54 -12.90 -1.74
C ALA A 43 1.47 -12.41 -2.85
N TRP A 44 0.90 -11.84 -3.91
CA TRP A 44 1.66 -11.29 -5.03
C TRP A 44 0.97 -10.07 -5.62
N THR A 45 1.69 -9.36 -6.48
CA THR A 45 1.20 -8.21 -7.25
C THR A 45 1.45 -8.45 -8.72
N GLY A 46 0.47 -8.20 -9.58
CA GLY A 46 0.64 -8.43 -11.02
C GLY A 46 -0.67 -8.35 -11.79
N ALA A 47 -0.62 -8.77 -13.06
CA ALA A 47 -1.79 -8.88 -13.92
C ALA A 47 -2.45 -10.28 -13.84
N GLU A 48 -1.73 -11.28 -13.35
CA GLU A 48 -2.17 -12.66 -13.29
C GLU A 48 -2.90 -12.95 -11.97
N ALA A 49 -4.15 -13.40 -12.08
CA ALA A 49 -4.99 -13.76 -10.95
C ALA A 49 -4.73 -15.19 -10.44
N ASP A 50 -4.01 -16.02 -11.20
CA ASP A 50 -3.73 -17.41 -10.81
C ASP A 50 -2.49 -17.50 -9.91
N CYS A 51 -2.56 -18.36 -8.90
CA CYS A 51 -1.48 -18.57 -7.96
C CYS A 51 -0.31 -19.28 -8.63
N TRP A 52 0.85 -18.62 -8.69
CA TRP A 52 2.10 -19.19 -9.21
C TRP A 52 2.56 -20.49 -8.53
N SER A 53 2.11 -20.78 -7.29
CA SER A 53 2.49 -22.00 -6.57
C SER A 53 1.57 -23.20 -6.85
N CYS A 54 0.25 -23.00 -6.98
CA CYS A 54 -0.70 -24.11 -7.15
C CYS A 54 -1.54 -24.05 -8.44
N GLY A 55 -1.38 -23.01 -9.25
CA GLY A 55 -2.09 -22.80 -10.51
C GLY A 55 -3.59 -22.55 -10.35
N GLN A 56 -4.09 -22.34 -9.14
CA GLN A 56 -5.51 -22.06 -8.88
C GLN A 56 -5.77 -20.55 -8.81
N PRO A 57 -7.00 -20.09 -9.12
CA PRO A 57 -7.36 -18.68 -8.97
C PRO A 57 -7.11 -18.14 -7.56
N ALA A 58 -6.77 -16.86 -7.48
CA ALA A 58 -6.62 -16.15 -6.21
C ALA A 58 -7.89 -16.25 -5.37
N THR A 59 -7.71 -16.40 -4.07
CA THR A 59 -8.80 -16.42 -3.09
C THR A 59 -9.37 -15.02 -2.85
N SER A 60 -8.54 -13.99 -2.94
CA SER A 60 -8.98 -12.60 -2.86
C SER A 60 -8.08 -11.65 -3.65
N GLU A 61 -8.68 -10.55 -4.09
CA GLU A 61 -8.03 -9.44 -4.79
C GLU A 61 -8.14 -8.16 -3.96
N HIS A 62 -7.10 -7.34 -4.00
CA HIS A 62 -7.01 -6.08 -3.28
C HIS A 62 -6.39 -4.99 -4.15
N ASN A 63 -7.02 -3.81 -4.14
CA ASN A 63 -6.55 -2.62 -4.87
C ASN A 63 -5.70 -1.68 -4.01
N HIS A 64 -5.57 -1.98 -2.72
CA HIS A 64 -4.80 -1.18 -1.79
C HIS A 64 -3.42 -1.78 -1.58
N ARG A 65 -2.38 -0.96 -1.70
CA ARG A 65 -1.01 -1.37 -1.48
C ARG A 65 -0.81 -1.96 -0.08
N GLY A 66 -0.31 -3.18 -0.02
CA GLY A 66 0.01 -3.89 1.21
C GLY A 66 -1.16 -4.63 1.84
N ALA A 67 -2.39 -4.49 1.33
CA ALA A 67 -3.57 -5.15 1.89
C ALA A 67 -3.47 -6.69 1.79
N ALA A 68 -2.92 -7.22 0.68
CA ALA A 68 -2.74 -8.66 0.52
C ALA A 68 -1.78 -9.26 1.57
N LEU A 69 -0.68 -8.55 1.87
CA LEU A 69 0.27 -8.97 2.90
C LEU A 69 -0.35 -8.89 4.30
N LEU A 70 -1.04 -7.79 4.61
CA LEU A 70 -1.75 -7.63 5.89
C LEU A 70 -2.77 -8.75 6.10
N ARG A 71 -3.44 -9.21 5.03
CA ARG A 71 -4.40 -10.30 5.10
C ARG A 71 -3.76 -11.63 5.49
N LEU A 72 -2.54 -11.91 5.01
CA LEU A 72 -1.77 -13.09 5.40
C LEU A 72 -1.26 -13.03 6.83
N LEU A 73 -0.99 -11.83 7.36
CA LEU A 73 -0.50 -11.63 8.72
C LEU A 73 -1.62 -11.60 9.77
N HIS A 74 -2.87 -11.30 9.37
CA HIS A 74 -4.02 -11.23 10.26
C HIS A 74 -4.28 -12.50 11.11
N PRO A 75 -4.08 -13.74 10.63
CA PRO A 75 -4.23 -14.95 11.44
C PRO A 75 -3.14 -15.11 12.52
N VAL A 76 -2.03 -14.38 12.45
CA VAL A 76 -0.90 -14.49 13.41
C VAL A 76 -1.16 -13.61 14.64
N GLN A 77 -2.35 -13.72 15.21
CA GLN A 77 -2.57 -13.29 16.59
C GLN A 77 -1.96 -14.39 17.48
N PRO A 78 -1.05 -14.08 18.41
CA PRO A 78 -0.59 -15.07 19.38
C PRO A 78 -1.83 -15.55 20.14
N THR A 79 -2.18 -16.82 19.97
CA THR A 79 -3.15 -17.46 20.84
C THR A 79 -2.67 -17.25 22.28
N PRO A 80 -3.46 -16.67 23.19
CA PRO A 80 -3.05 -16.60 24.58
C PRO A 80 -2.83 -18.04 25.02
N ALA A 81 -1.56 -18.37 25.30
CA ALA A 81 -1.18 -19.67 25.82
C ALA A 81 -2.08 -19.93 27.02
N LYS A 82 -2.88 -21.00 26.94
CA LYS A 82 -3.73 -21.46 28.03
C LYS A 82 -2.86 -21.48 29.28
N ALA A 83 -3.17 -20.63 30.26
CA ALA A 83 -2.46 -20.59 31.53
C ALA A 83 -2.51 -22.00 32.12
N ALA A 84 -1.36 -22.69 32.13
CA ALA A 84 -1.19 -23.94 32.84
C ALA A 84 -1.12 -23.59 34.32
N THR A 85 -2.27 -23.60 34.98
CA THR A 85 -2.36 -23.68 36.44
C THR A 85 -2.01 -25.11 36.83
N GLN A 86 -0.86 -25.29 37.45
CA GLN A 86 -0.59 -26.38 38.41
C GLN A 86 -0.62 -25.77 39.80
#